data_AF-A0AB37XMV8-F1
#
_entry.id   AF-A0AB37XMV8-F1
#
_cell.length_a   1.000
_cell.length_b   1.000
_cell.length_c   1.000
_cell.angle_alpha   90.00
_cell.angle_beta   90.00
_cell.angle_gamma   90.00
#
_symmetry.space_group_name_H-M   'P 1'
#
loop_
_entity.id
_entity.type
_entity.pdbx_description
1 polymer ?
#
loop_
_entity_poly.entity_id
_entity_poly.type
_entity_poly.pdbx_seq_one_letter_code
_entity_poly.pdbx_strand_id
1 'polypeptide(L)'
;LHPGQAVCHFGVSTGETCGTVESVNNGWFTMSHGVLSEKGDSGGPVYLAPDGGPAQIVGIFNSVWGGFPAAVSWRSTSEQVHADLGVTPLA
;
A
#
# COMPACT_ATOMS: atom_id res chain seq x y z
N LEU A 1 9.52 1.92 0.25
CA LEU A 1 9.11 0.58 -0.18
C LEU A 1 10.19 0.01 -1.07
N HIS A 2 10.48 -1.28 -0.94
CA HIS A 2 11.36 -2.03 -1.83
C HIS A 2 10.82 -3.46 -2.00
N PRO A 3 11.10 -4.14 -3.12
CA PRO A 3 10.71 -5.54 -3.30
C PRO A 3 11.19 -6.44 -2.16
N GLY A 4 10.37 -7.40 -1.76
CA GLY A 4 10.61 -8.31 -0.63
C GLY A 4 10.31 -7.72 0.76
N GLN A 5 10.03 -6.42 0.85
CA GLN A 5 9.67 -5.80 2.12
C GLN A 5 8.33 -6.34 2.64
N ALA A 6 8.29 -6.75 3.92
CA ALA A 6 7.07 -7.23 4.56
C ALA A 6 5.98 -6.15 4.62
N VAL A 7 4.75 -6.53 4.29
CA VAL A 7 3.61 -5.61 4.23
C VAL A 7 2.31 -6.33 4.58
N CYS A 8 1.36 -5.61 5.17
CA CYS A 8 0.01 -6.08 5.42
C CYS A 8 -1.01 -5.18 4.73
N HIS A 9 -2.13 -5.78 4.36
CA HIS A 9 -3.31 -5.16 3.78
C HIS A 9 -4.49 -5.49 4.68
N PHE A 10 -5.32 -4.49 4.99
CA PHE A 10 -6.62 -4.73 5.61
C PHE A 10 -7.75 -4.45 4.61
N GLY A 11 -8.54 -5.47 4.32
CA GLY A 11 -9.73 -5.43 3.48
C GLY A 11 -10.98 -5.75 4.29
N VAL A 12 -12.12 -5.14 3.94
CA VAL A 12 -13.39 -5.43 4.64
C VAL A 12 -13.88 -6.85 4.40
N SER A 13 -13.54 -7.44 3.25
CA SER A 13 -13.94 -8.78 2.86
C SER A 13 -12.92 -9.84 3.26
N THR A 14 -11.62 -9.53 3.09
CA THR A 14 -10.54 -10.49 3.36
C THR A 14 -9.95 -10.39 4.77
N GLY A 15 -10.25 -9.32 5.51
CA GLY A 15 -9.60 -9.03 6.79
C GLY A 15 -8.16 -8.57 6.62
N GLU A 16 -7.34 -8.73 7.66
CA GLU A 16 -5.91 -8.49 7.57
C GLU A 16 -5.22 -9.68 6.90
N THR A 17 -4.48 -9.41 5.82
CA THR A 17 -3.62 -10.38 5.16
C THR A 17 -2.24 -9.77 4.93
N CYS A 18 -1.19 -10.58 5.09
CA CYS A 18 0.18 -10.11 5.04
C CYS A 18 1.01 -10.92 4.04
N GLY A 19 2.02 -10.27 3.49
CA GLY A 19 2.95 -10.86 2.55
C GLY A 19 4.10 -9.90 2.29
N THR A 20 4.51 -9.74 1.04
CA THR A 20 5.63 -8.88 0.68
C THR A 20 5.31 -7.99 -0.52
N VAL A 21 6.06 -6.89 -0.64
CA VAL A 21 6.06 -6.06 -1.85
C VAL A 21 6.67 -6.86 -3.00
N GLU A 22 5.92 -6.99 -4.09
CA GLU A 22 6.37 -7.71 -5.29
C GLU A 22 7.16 -6.79 -6.20
N SER A 23 6.59 -5.63 -6.56
CA SER A 23 7.25 -4.64 -7.42
C SER A 23 6.89 -3.22 -7.00
N VAL A 24 7.81 -2.28 -7.17
CA VAL A 24 7.57 -0.85 -6.95
C VAL A 24 7.64 -0.14 -8.29
N ASN A 25 6.57 0.57 -8.63
CA ASN A 25 6.41 1.30 -9.87
C ASN A 25 6.27 2.80 -9.58
N ASN A 26 6.20 3.62 -10.63
CA ASN A 26 6.09 5.06 -10.46
C ASN A 26 4.71 5.45 -9.89
N GLY A 27 4.64 5.65 -8.56
CA GLY A 27 3.45 6.09 -7.84
C GLY A 27 2.57 4.97 -7.25
N TRP A 28 2.92 3.71 -7.48
CA TRP A 28 2.14 2.56 -7.02
C TRP A 28 3.03 1.31 -6.92
N PHE A 29 2.53 0.25 -6.29
CA PHE A 29 3.28 -0.97 -6.09
C PHE A 29 2.34 -2.19 -6.07
N THR A 30 2.90 -3.37 -6.34
CA THR A 30 2.20 -4.64 -6.21
C THR A 30 2.66 -5.41 -4.99
N MET A 31 1.82 -6.31 -4.52
CA MET A 31 2.06 -7.17 -3.36
C MET A 31 1.74 -8.62 -3.70
N SER A 32 2.38 -9.54 -2.99
CA SER A 32 2.25 -10.97 -3.22
C SER A 32 2.55 -11.74 -1.92
N HIS A 33 2.76 -13.06 -2.03
CA HIS A 33 3.19 -13.92 -0.92
C HIS A 33 2.28 -13.88 0.32
N GLY A 34 0.95 -13.92 0.12
CA GLY A 34 -0.02 -14.02 1.21
C GLY A 34 -0.97 -12.83 1.33
N VAL A 35 -0.71 -11.74 0.61
CA VAL A 35 -1.67 -10.65 0.45
C VAL A 35 -2.82 -11.11 -0.44
N LEU A 36 -4.04 -11.07 0.10
CA LEU A 36 -5.27 -11.42 -0.62
C LEU A 36 -6.07 -10.15 -0.92
N SER A 37 -6.98 -10.23 -1.89
CA SER A 37 -7.93 -9.17 -2.16
C SER A 37 -9.20 -9.71 -2.82
N GLU A 38 -10.34 -9.20 -2.39
CA GLU A 38 -11.65 -9.47 -2.99
C GLU A 38 -12.41 -8.17 -3.28
N LYS A 39 -13.54 -8.30 -4.00
CA LYS A 39 -14.45 -7.16 -4.21
C LYS A 39 -14.96 -6.64 -2.88
N GLY A 40 -14.66 -5.37 -2.60
CA GLY A 40 -14.97 -4.71 -1.32
C GLY A 40 -13.73 -4.18 -0.63
N ASP A 41 -12.56 -4.76 -0.91
CA ASP A 41 -11.30 -4.38 -0.24
C ASP A 41 -10.68 -3.09 -0.80
N SER A 42 -11.12 -2.64 -1.99
CA SER A 42 -10.69 -1.38 -2.61
C SER A 42 -10.84 -0.19 -1.66
N GLY A 43 -9.76 0.56 -1.49
CA GLY A 43 -9.63 1.66 -0.53
C GLY A 43 -9.00 1.25 0.81
N GLY A 44 -8.82 -0.05 1.05
CA GLY A 44 -8.19 -0.57 2.27
C GLY A 44 -6.75 -0.10 2.46
N PRO A 45 -6.31 0.14 3.72
CA PRO A 45 -4.95 0.58 4.00
C PRO A 45 -3.95 -0.56 3.76
N VAL A 46 -2.80 -0.18 3.25
CA VAL A 46 -1.62 -1.03 3.17
C VAL A 46 -0.54 -0.44 4.07
N TYR A 47 0.03 -1.24 4.95
CA TYR A 47 0.94 -0.78 6.00
C TYR A 47 2.10 -1.74 6.25
N LEU A 48 3.21 -1.17 6.72
CA LEU A 48 4.33 -1.92 7.28
C LEU A 48 4.05 -2.18 8.76
N ALA A 49 4.16 -3.44 9.19
CA ALA A 49 4.05 -3.84 10.59
C ALA A 49 5.30 -4.65 11.00
N PRO A 50 6.47 -4.02 11.14
CA PRO A 50 7.67 -4.71 11.60
C PRO A 50 7.48 -5.19 13.04
N ASP A 51 7.60 -6.49 13.31
CA ASP A 51 7.59 -7.17 14.62
C ASP A 51 6.98 -6.38 15.79
N GLY A 52 5.66 -6.15 15.74
CA GLY A 52 4.91 -5.51 16.84
C GLY A 52 5.11 -4.00 17.00
N GLY A 53 5.84 -3.35 16.09
CA GLY A 53 5.96 -1.90 16.00
C GLY A 53 4.70 -1.21 15.46
N PRO A 54 4.61 0.13 15.58
CA PRO A 54 3.46 0.87 15.09
C PRO A 54 3.32 0.71 13.57
N ALA A 55 2.10 0.39 13.12
CA ALA A 55 1.81 0.21 11.71
C ALA A 55 2.00 1.53 10.96
N GLN A 56 2.85 1.53 9.93
CA GLN A 56 3.08 2.69 9.07
C GLN A 56 2.33 2.51 7.75
N ILE A 57 1.36 3.38 7.47
CA ILE A 57 0.65 3.37 6.18
C ILE A 57 1.64 3.69 5.06
N VAL A 58 1.63 2.85 4.03
CA VAL A 58 2.50 2.96 2.85
C VAL A 58 1.75 2.92 1.53
N GLY A 59 0.47 2.54 1.55
CA GLY A 59 -0.38 2.62 0.37
C GLY A 59 -1.88 2.50 0.66
N ILE A 60 -2.65 2.69 -0.41
CA ILE A 60 -4.09 2.46 -0.43
C ILE A 60 -4.34 1.44 -1.53
N PHE A 61 -4.90 0.28 -1.18
CA PHE A 61 -5.23 -0.75 -2.16
C PHE A 61 -6.30 -0.25 -3.13
N ASN A 62 -6.11 -0.46 -4.42
CA ASN A 62 -7.05 0.03 -5.43
C ASN A 62 -7.59 -1.09 -6.33
N SER A 63 -6.75 -2.05 -6.73
CA SER A 63 -7.10 -3.03 -7.76
C SER A 63 -6.14 -4.22 -7.77
N VAL A 64 -6.30 -5.12 -8.73
CA VAL A 64 -5.36 -6.20 -9.04
C VAL A 64 -4.71 -5.89 -10.40
N TRP A 65 -3.38 -5.98 -10.47
CA TRP A 65 -2.61 -5.80 -11.71
C TRP A 65 -1.73 -7.01 -11.96
N GLY A 66 -1.84 -7.63 -13.14
CA GLY A 66 -1.04 -8.80 -13.49
C GLY A 66 -1.23 -10.01 -12.55
N GLY A 67 -2.38 -10.10 -11.87
CA GLY A 67 -2.67 -11.14 -10.87
C GLY A 67 -2.22 -10.80 -9.44
N PHE A 68 -1.60 -9.63 -9.23
CA PHE A 68 -1.13 -9.19 -7.92
C PHE A 68 -1.99 -8.06 -7.35
N PRO A 69 -2.36 -8.09 -6.06
CA PRO A 69 -2.92 -6.94 -5.37
C PRO A 69 -2.04 -5.70 -5.56
N ALA A 70 -2.65 -4.59 -5.94
CA ALA A 70 -1.97 -3.34 -6.25
C ALA A 70 -2.48 -2.21 -5.34
N ALA A 71 -1.56 -1.33 -4.96
CA ALA A 71 -1.84 -0.18 -4.14
C ALA A 71 -1.15 1.07 -4.67
N VAL A 72 -1.85 2.20 -4.61
CA VAL A 72 -1.23 3.52 -4.83
C VAL A 72 -0.33 3.86 -3.64
N SER A 73 0.81 4.47 -3.90
CA SER A 73 1.78 4.80 -2.85
C SER A 73 1.29 5.95 -1.99
N TRP A 74 1.30 5.76 -0.67
CA TRP A 74 0.95 6.82 0.29
C TRP A 74 1.87 8.03 0.15
N ARG A 75 3.14 7.81 -0.17
CA ARG A 75 4.10 8.90 -0.45
C ARG A 75 3.63 9.72 -1.64
N SER A 76 3.33 9.09 -2.77
CA SER A 76 2.92 9.81 -3.98
C SER A 76 1.57 10.50 -3.81
N THR A 77 0.62 9.86 -3.12
CA THR A 77 -0.64 10.52 -2.73
C THR A 77 -0.37 11.75 -1.87
N SER A 78 0.53 11.67 -0.89
CA SER A 78 0.88 12.81 -0.02
C SER A 78 1.59 13.93 -0.77
N GLU A 79 2.51 13.59 -1.68
CA GLU A 79 3.18 14.55 -2.56
C GLU A 79 2.15 15.33 -3.41
N GLN A 80 1.14 14.64 -3.97
CA GLN A 80 0.07 15.29 -4.70
C GLN A 80 -0.77 16.20 -3.81
N VAL A 81 -1.17 15.74 -2.62
CA VAL A 81 -1.92 16.57 -1.65
C VAL A 81 -1.16 17.83 -1.29
N HIS A 82 0.15 17.74 -1.03
CA HIS A 82 0.98 18.90 -0.75
C HIS A 82 1.05 19.86 -1.93
N ALA A 83 1.20 19.35 -3.16
CA ALA A 83 1.16 20.15 -4.37
C ALA A 83 -0.18 20.89 -4.54
N ASP A 84 -1.30 20.21 -4.30
CA ASP A 84 -2.65 20.78 -4.41
C ASP A 84 -2.89 21.91 -3.38
N LEU A 85 -2.30 21.79 -2.20
CA LEU A 85 -2.38 22.79 -1.14
C LEU A 85 -1.38 23.95 -1.32
N GLY A 86 -0.46 23.86 -2.29
CA GLY A 86 0.64 24.81 -2.45
C GLY A 86 1.61 24.83 -1.26
N VAL A 87 1.62 23.75 -0.47
CA VAL A 87 2.51 23.59 0.68
C VAL A 87 3.73 22.80 0.22
N THR A 88 4.88 23.47 0.14
CA THR A 88 6.14 22.75 -0.10
C THR A 88 6.45 21.90 1.14
N PRO A 89 6.69 20.58 1.00
CA PRO A 89 7.11 19.76 2.13
C PRO A 89 8.36 20.37 2.76
N LEU A 90 8.40 20.48 4.09
CA LEU A 90 9.62 20.86 4.79
C LEU A 90 10.68 19.80 4.50
N ALA A 91 11.84 20.26 4.03
CA ALA A 91 13.00 19.44 3.66
C ALA A 91 13.58 18.66 4.85
#